data_AF-A0A524QVY0-F1
#
_entry.id   AF-A0A524QVY0-F1
#
_cell.length_a   1.000
_cell.length_b   1.000
_cell.length_c   1.000
_cell.angle_alpha   90.00
_cell.angle_beta   90.00
_cell.angle_gamma   90.00
#
_symmetry.space_group_name_H-M   'P 1'
#
loop_
_entity.id
_entity.type
_entity.pdbx_description
1 polymer ?
#
loop_
_entity_poly.entity_id
_entity_poly.type
_entity_poly.pdbx_seq_one_letter_code
_entity_poly.pdbx_strand_id
1 'polypeptide(L)' 'LHHICLGVTDLTAELARLKQQGASLIDEQPRVGASGHKIAFVHPESTGGVLIELEELE' A
#
# COMPACT_ATOMS: atom_id res chain seq x y z
N LEU A 1 14.31 -4.91 -10.07
CA LEU A 1 12.92 -4.73 -9.57
C LEU A 1 13.02 -4.06 -8.21
N HIS A 2 12.37 -2.90 -8.00
CA HIS A 2 12.46 -2.14 -6.75
C HIS A 2 11.25 -2.38 -5.82
N HIS A 3 10.04 -2.37 -6.37
CA HIS A 3 8.79 -2.74 -5.71
C HIS A 3 7.77 -3.18 -6.78
N ILE A 4 6.61 -3.65 -6.34
CA ILE A 4 5.44 -3.93 -7.20
C ILE A 4 4.34 -2.95 -6.81
N CYS A 5 3.76 -2.25 -7.79
CA CYS A 5 2.59 -1.39 -7.56
C CYS A 5 1.30 -2.16 -7.91
N LEU A 6 0.32 -2.13 -7.02
CA LEU A 6 -1.00 -2.73 -7.18
C LEU A 6 -2.08 -1.64 -7.05
N GLY A 7 -2.94 -1.54 -8.07
CA GLY A 7 -4.06 -0.61 -8.04
C GLY A 7 -5.20 -1.11 -7.15
N VAL A 8 -5.77 -0.22 -6.35
CA VAL A 8 -6.90 -0.48 -5.44
C VAL A 8 -7.96 0.59 -5.59
N THR A 9 -9.24 0.27 -5.33
CA THR A 9 -10.35 1.22 -5.51
C THR A 9 -10.60 2.12 -4.30
N ASP A 10 -10.21 1.69 -3.11
CA ASP A 10 -10.27 2.49 -1.88
C ASP A 10 -9.06 2.13 -1.03
N LEU A 11 -8.08 3.04 -1.01
CA LEU A 11 -6.81 2.80 -0.35
C LEU A 11 -6.95 2.84 1.18
N THR A 12 -7.87 3.63 1.71
CA THR A 12 -8.06 3.75 3.17
C THR A 12 -8.69 2.47 3.71
N ALA A 13 -9.71 1.96 3.02
CA ALA A 13 -10.34 0.69 3.37
C ALA A 13 -9.35 -0.48 3.26
N GLU A 14 -8.51 -0.49 2.23
CA GLU A 14 -7.55 -1.56 2.02
C GLU A 14 -6.45 -1.57 3.09
N LEU A 15 -5.92 -0.40 3.48
CA LEU A 15 -4.96 -0.31 4.58
C LEU A 15 -5.58 -0.79 5.90
N ALA A 16 -6.83 -0.42 6.20
CA ALA A 16 -7.54 -0.90 7.38
C ALA A 16 -7.70 -2.43 7.36
N ARG A 17 -8.07 -3.00 6.20
CA ARG A 17 -8.21 -4.44 6.00
C ARG A 17 -6.88 -5.17 6.23
N LEU A 18 -5.79 -4.66 5.64
CA LEU A 18 -4.45 -5.24 5.79
C LEU A 18 -3.96 -5.18 7.24
N LYS A 19 -4.16 -4.04 7.92
CA LYS A 19 -3.81 -3.90 9.34
C LYS A 19 -4.60 -4.85 10.23
N GLN A 20 -5.90 -5.04 9.96
CA GLN A 20 -6.72 -6.04 10.67
C GLN A 20 -6.25 -7.48 10.45
N GLN A 21 -5.64 -7.77 9.29
CA GLN A 21 -5.04 -9.07 8.99
C GLN A 21 -3.61 -9.22 9.55
N GLY A 22 -3.10 -8.23 10.28
CA GLY A 22 -1.78 -8.26 10.89
C GLY A 22 -0.65 -7.92 9.92
N ALA A 23 -0.94 -7.30 8.77
CA ALA A 23 0.10 -6.79 7.90
C ALA A 23 0.74 -5.54 8.53
N SER A 24 2.05 -5.49 8.47
CA SER A 24 2.85 -4.32 8.80
C SER A 24 2.84 -3.34 7.63
N LEU A 25 2.40 -2.12 7.92
CA LEU A 25 2.32 -1.04 6.95
C LEU A 25 3.51 -0.10 7.17
N ILE A 26 4.11 0.38 6.09
CA ILE A 26 5.08 1.49 6.15
C ILE A 26 4.28 2.80 6.27
N ASP A 27 3.23 2.92 5.45
CA ASP A 27 2.31 4.06 5.48
C ASP A 27 0.98 3.62 6.11
N GLU A 28 0.69 4.07 7.33
CA GLU A 28 -0.59 3.80 8.00
C GLU A 28 -1.75 4.65 7.46
N GLN A 29 -1.44 5.71 6.72
CA GLN A 29 -2.41 6.58 6.06
C GLN A 29 -1.95 6.86 4.62
N PRO A 30 -2.89 7.00 3.66
CA PRO A 30 -2.55 7.36 2.30
C PRO A 30 -1.76 8.68 2.21
N ARG A 31 -0.78 8.73 1.33
CA ARG A 31 -0.04 9.96 0.98
C ARG A 31 -0.05 10.20 -0.52
N VAL A 32 0.21 11.43 -0.94
CA VAL A 32 0.27 11.77 -2.37
C VAL A 32 1.58 11.26 -2.97
N GLY A 33 1.46 10.42 -4.00
CA GLY A 33 2.55 9.84 -4.77
C GLY A 33 3.06 10.77 -5.87
N ALA A 34 4.11 10.33 -6.58
CA ALA A 34 4.77 11.13 -7.62
C ALA A 34 3.86 11.44 -8.83
N SER A 35 2.88 10.57 -9.10
CA SER A 35 1.87 10.73 -10.14
C SER A 35 0.67 11.60 -9.72
N GLY A 36 0.62 12.05 -8.46
CA GLY A 36 -0.52 12.79 -7.89
C GLY A 36 -1.61 11.88 -7.31
N HIS A 37 -1.54 10.56 -7.52
CA HIS A 37 -2.45 9.59 -6.94
C HIS A 37 -2.16 9.35 -5.45
N LYS A 38 -3.15 8.87 -4.70
CA LYS A 38 -2.91 8.44 -3.32
C LYS A 38 -2.22 7.09 -3.34
N ILE A 39 -1.16 6.97 -2.55
CA ILE A 39 -0.36 5.75 -2.42
C ILE A 39 -0.10 5.39 -0.96
N ALA A 40 0.24 4.12 -0.71
CA ALA A 40 0.76 3.65 0.56
C ALA A 40 1.63 2.41 0.37
N PHE A 41 2.67 2.27 1.19
CA PHE A 41 3.55 1.11 1.14
C PHE A 41 3.25 0.07 2.23
N VAL A 42 3.31 -1.20 1.85
CA VAL A 42 3.26 -2.37 2.75
C VAL A 42 4.67 -2.88 3.01
N HIS A 43 4.99 -3.19 4.26
CA HIS A 43 6.33 -3.61 4.64
C HIS A 43 6.66 -5.00 4.05
N PRO A 44 7.89 -5.21 3.50
CA PRO A 44 8.31 -6.48 2.91
C PRO A 44 8.15 -7.71 3.82
N GLU A 45 8.18 -7.52 5.14
CA GLU A 45 7.98 -8.61 6.10
C GLU A 45 6.60 -9.26 6.00
N SER A 46 5.59 -8.51 5.55
CA SER A 46 4.22 -8.99 5.38
C SER A 46 3.91 -9.50 3.98
N THR A 47 4.85 -9.35 3.04
CA THR A 47 4.66 -9.61 1.60
C THR A 47 5.74 -10.53 1.02
N GLY A 48 6.43 -11.30 1.87
CA GLY A 48 7.41 -12.29 1.42
C GLY A 48 8.73 -11.70 0.90
N GLY A 49 9.14 -10.55 1.42
CA GLY A 49 10.41 -9.90 1.08
C GLY A 49 10.32 -8.91 -0.08
N VAL A 50 9.13 -8.62 -0.60
CA VAL A 50 8.92 -7.68 -1.71
C VAL A 50 8.20 -6.43 -1.23
N LEU A 51 8.76 -5.25 -1.46
CA LEU A 51 8.06 -3.99 -1.19
C LEU A 51 6.84 -3.87 -2.11
N ILE A 52 5.65 -3.65 -1.53
CA ILE A 52 4.41 -3.43 -2.28
C ILE A 52 3.96 -1.99 -2.10
N GLU A 53 3.71 -1.31 -3.20
CA GLU A 53 3.01 -0.03 -3.29
C GLU A 53 1.55 -0.29 -3.63
N LEU A 54 0.63 0.32 -2.91
CA LEU A 54 -0.78 0.37 -3.25
C LEU A 54 -1.10 1.76 -3.78
N GLU A 55 -1.73 1.84 -4.94
CA GLU A 55 -2.14 3.09 -5.58
C GLU A 55 -3.66 3.14 -5.75
N GLU A 56 -4.30 4.23 -5.34
CA GLU A 56 -5.74 4.43 -5.50
C GLU A 56 -6.07 4.76 -6.97
N LEU A 57 -6.83 3.86 -7.60
CA LEU A 57 -7.37 4.04 -8.94
C LEU A 57 -8.62 4.92 -8.87
N GLU A 58 -8.71 5.92 -9.76
CA GLU A 58 -9.92 6.72 -9.96
C GLU A 58 -11.03 5.95 -10.70
#